data_AF-A0A8T4CED0-F1
#
_entry.id   AF-A0A8T4CED0-F1
#
_cell.length_a   1.000
_cell.length_b   1.000
_cell.length_c   1.000
_cell.angle_alpha   90.00
_cell.angle_beta   90.00
_cell.angle_gamma   90.00
#
_symmetry.space_group_name_H-M   'P 1'
#
loop_
_entity.id
_entity.type
_entity.pdbx_description
1 polymer ?
#
loop_
_entity_poly.entity_id
_entity_poly.type
_entity_poly.pdbx_seq_one_letter_code
_entity_poly.pdbx_strand_id
1 'polypeptide(L)'
;MNRKIRKLTEMIEGAKKEARELEDKLEAAKAKLDAGRINKAEFSKVRMQLSESIKGKRTVVARWEKARLNEERRLKDKREEEEEELEKRRELRIERRRERDKERRRRARGAEGGEGEEPEKRKKKGFLSFLFGR
;
A
#
# COMPACT_ATOMS: atom_id res chain seq x y z
N MET A 1 -3.78 -5.46 -9.45
CA MET A 1 -4.70 -4.34 -9.10
C MET A 1 -5.43 -4.68 -7.80
N ASN A 2 -5.51 -3.76 -6.84
CA ASN A 2 -6.22 -4.00 -5.56
C ASN A 2 -7.71 -4.31 -5.84
N ARG A 3 -8.27 -5.32 -5.16
CA ARG A 3 -9.68 -5.75 -5.36
C ARG A 3 -10.69 -4.63 -5.18
N LYS A 4 -10.46 -3.72 -4.22
CA LYS A 4 -11.34 -2.56 -3.97
C LYS A 4 -11.27 -1.54 -5.10
N ILE A 5 -10.06 -1.21 -5.57
CA ILE A 5 -9.87 -0.29 -6.69
C ILE A 5 -10.55 -0.85 -7.94
N ARG A 6 -10.39 -2.16 -8.20
CA ARG A 6 -11.08 -2.83 -9.33
C ARG A 6 -12.59 -2.68 -9.25
N LYS A 7 -13.19 -3.01 -8.10
CA LYS A 7 -14.65 -2.88 -7.89
C LYS A 7 -15.13 -1.45 -8.08
N LEU A 8 -14.40 -0.46 -7.55
CA LEU A 8 -14.72 0.95 -7.73
C LEU A 8 -14.64 1.37 -9.20
N THR A 9 -13.63 0.91 -9.94
CA THR A 9 -13.52 1.17 -11.38
C THR A 9 -14.70 0.58 -12.15
N GLU A 10 -15.06 -0.69 -11.90
CA GLU A 10 -16.20 -1.34 -12.57
C GLU A 10 -17.52 -0.59 -12.29
N MET A 11 -17.73 -0.13 -11.05
CA MET A 11 -18.90 0.68 -10.68
C MET A 11 -18.90 2.05 -11.37
N ILE A 12 -17.75 2.73 -11.45
CA ILE A 12 -17.60 4.01 -12.15
C ILE A 12 -17.95 3.85 -13.63
N GLU A 13 -17.41 2.81 -14.28
CA GLU A 13 -17.65 2.54 -15.70
C GLU A 13 -19.13 2.25 -15.97
N GLY A 14 -19.76 1.42 -15.12
CA GLY A 14 -21.20 1.16 -15.20
C GLY A 14 -22.04 2.44 -15.10
N ALA A 15 -21.80 3.27 -14.08
CA ALA A 15 -22.54 4.52 -13.92
C ALA A 15 -22.26 5.55 -15.03
N LYS A 16 -21.03 5.59 -15.59
CA LYS A 16 -20.71 6.41 -16.76
C LYS A 16 -21.47 5.96 -18.00
N LYS A 17 -21.57 4.64 -18.21
CA LYS A 17 -22.33 4.08 -19.33
C LYS A 17 -23.82 4.43 -19.22
N GLU A 18 -24.41 4.23 -18.04
CA GLU A 18 -25.81 4.60 -17.81
C GLU A 18 -26.08 6.10 -17.97
N ALA A 19 -25.15 6.96 -17.54
CA ALA A 19 -25.26 8.41 -17.75
C ALA A 19 -25.27 8.76 -19.25
N ARG A 20 -24.41 8.11 -20.06
CA ARG A 20 -24.40 8.28 -21.52
C ARG A 20 -25.70 7.82 -22.16
N GLU A 21 -26.22 6.66 -21.77
CA GLU A 21 -27.51 6.17 -22.29
C GLU A 21 -28.67 7.13 -21.98
N LEU A 22 -28.63 7.84 -20.84
CA LEU A 22 -29.62 8.88 -20.51
C LEU A 22 -29.41 10.15 -21.35
N GLU A 23 -28.17 10.53 -21.63
CA GLU A 23 -27.82 11.64 -22.52
C GLU A 23 -28.29 11.36 -23.95
N ASP A 24 -28.07 10.15 -24.47
CA ASP A 24 -28.53 9.72 -25.80
C ASP A 24 -30.06 9.76 -25.89
N LYS A 25 -30.78 9.35 -24.82
CA LYS A 25 -32.24 9.46 -24.75
C LYS A 25 -32.71 10.91 -24.77
N LEU A 26 -31.99 11.80 -24.10
CA LEU A 26 -32.30 13.23 -24.08
C LEU A 26 -32.10 13.85 -25.47
N GLU A 27 -31.03 13.46 -26.15
CA GLU A 27 -30.73 13.88 -27.53
C GLU A 27 -31.79 13.36 -28.50
N ALA A 28 -32.19 12.09 -28.39
CA ALA A 28 -33.28 11.53 -29.18
C ALA A 28 -34.63 12.23 -28.92
N ALA A 29 -34.90 12.63 -27.67
CA ALA A 29 -36.10 13.42 -27.35
C ALA A 29 -36.03 14.82 -27.99
N LYS A 30 -34.85 15.44 -28.02
CA LYS A 30 -34.64 16.73 -28.70
C LYS A 30 -34.86 16.59 -30.21
N ALA A 31 -34.32 15.56 -30.84
CA ALA A 31 -34.55 15.29 -32.26
C ALA A 31 -36.04 15.08 -32.58
N LYS A 32 -36.82 14.44 -31.68
CA LYS A 32 -38.28 14.32 -31.82
C LYS A 32 -39.00 15.67 -31.74
N LEU A 33 -38.54 16.58 -30.88
CA LEU A 33 -39.08 17.94 -30.79
C LEU A 33 -38.80 18.72 -32.07
N ASP A 34 -37.57 18.66 -32.57
CA ASP A 34 -37.14 19.35 -33.79
C ASP A 34 -37.88 18.82 -35.03
N ALA A 35 -38.19 17.52 -35.06
CA ALA A 35 -39.02 16.89 -36.09
C ALA A 35 -40.54 17.13 -35.91
N GLY A 36 -40.96 17.89 -34.89
CA GLY A 36 -42.37 18.16 -34.60
C GLY A 36 -43.18 16.94 -34.13
N ARG A 37 -42.52 15.83 -33.77
CA ARG A 37 -43.17 14.59 -33.32
C ARG A 37 -43.65 14.66 -31.86
N ILE A 38 -43.09 15.57 -31.08
CA ILE A 38 -43.52 15.87 -29.72
C ILE A 38 -43.62 17.38 -29.55
N ASN A 39 -44.45 17.84 -28.63
CA ASN A 39 -44.57 19.26 -28.30
C ASN A 39 -43.54 19.70 -27.24
N LYS A 40 -43.41 21.02 -27.03
CA LYS A 40 -42.46 21.59 -26.05
C LYS A 40 -42.75 21.16 -24.61
N ALA A 41 -44.02 20.96 -24.25
CA ALA A 41 -44.40 20.56 -22.89
C ALA A 41 -44.00 19.10 -22.59
N GLU A 42 -44.20 18.20 -23.55
CA GLU A 42 -43.75 16.80 -23.50
C GLU A 42 -42.23 16.72 -23.41
N PHE A 43 -41.52 17.46 -24.25
CA PHE A 43 -40.06 17.54 -24.18
C PHE A 43 -39.58 18.07 -22.83
N SER A 44 -40.23 19.10 -22.28
CA SER A 44 -39.87 19.67 -20.97
C SER A 44 -39.95 18.62 -19.85
N LYS A 45 -41.03 17.81 -19.82
CA LYS A 45 -41.20 16.73 -18.84
C LYS A 45 -40.09 15.68 -18.96
N VAL A 46 -39.82 15.20 -20.18
CA VAL A 46 -38.76 14.22 -20.44
C VAL A 46 -37.39 14.78 -20.08
N ARG A 47 -37.10 16.01 -20.48
CA ARG A 47 -35.85 16.71 -20.15
C ARG A 47 -35.64 16.80 -18.66
N MET A 48 -36.66 17.18 -17.88
CA MET A 48 -36.55 17.31 -16.44
C MET A 48 -36.18 15.98 -15.78
N GLN A 49 -36.92 14.91 -16.10
CA GLN A 49 -36.68 13.57 -15.54
C GLN A 49 -35.29 13.02 -15.89
N LEU A 50 -34.88 13.16 -17.15
CA LEU A 50 -33.57 12.70 -17.60
C LEU A 50 -32.43 13.54 -17.02
N SER A 51 -32.58 14.86 -16.96
CA SER A 51 -31.54 15.76 -16.44
C SER A 51 -31.24 15.50 -14.96
N GLU A 52 -32.29 15.24 -14.15
CA GLU A 52 -32.13 14.88 -12.75
C GLU A 52 -31.39 13.54 -12.59
N SER A 53 -31.79 12.55 -13.40
CA SER A 53 -31.14 11.22 -13.41
C SER A 53 -29.67 11.29 -13.82
N ILE A 54 -29.35 12.04 -14.88
CA ILE A 54 -27.97 12.29 -15.35
C ILE A 54 -27.15 12.95 -14.24
N LYS A 55 -27.68 14.01 -13.60
CA LYS A 55 -27.00 14.70 -12.50
C LYS A 55 -26.74 13.76 -11.32
N GLY A 56 -27.72 12.90 -10.98
CA GLY A 56 -27.58 11.87 -9.97
C GLY A 56 -26.43 10.91 -10.28
N LYS A 57 -26.39 10.35 -11.49
CA LYS A 57 -25.34 9.41 -11.93
C LYS A 57 -23.97 10.07 -11.93
N ARG A 58 -23.84 11.30 -12.45
CA ARG A 58 -22.57 12.06 -12.44
C ARG A 58 -22.06 12.31 -11.01
N THR A 59 -22.96 12.61 -10.07
CA THR A 59 -22.60 12.79 -8.66
C THR A 59 -22.08 11.51 -8.03
N VAL A 60 -22.72 10.38 -8.33
CA VAL A 60 -22.30 9.06 -7.85
C VAL A 60 -20.92 8.69 -8.41
N VAL A 61 -20.69 8.92 -9.72
CA VAL A 61 -19.38 8.74 -10.36
C VAL A 61 -18.30 9.54 -9.63
N ALA A 62 -18.52 10.83 -9.39
CA ALA A 62 -17.55 11.69 -8.70
C ALA A 62 -17.23 11.19 -7.28
N ARG A 63 -18.23 10.69 -6.55
CA ARG A 63 -18.03 10.08 -5.22
C ARG A 63 -17.16 8.83 -5.28
N TRP A 64 -17.41 7.94 -6.24
CA TRP A 64 -16.62 6.72 -6.38
C TRP A 64 -15.21 6.99 -6.92
N GLU A 65 -15.03 7.96 -7.80
CA GLU A 65 -13.71 8.40 -8.26
C GLU A 65 -12.88 8.94 -7.09
N LYS A 66 -13.47 9.79 -6.24
CA LYS A 66 -12.81 10.26 -5.00
C LYS A 66 -12.43 9.09 -4.08
N ALA A 67 -13.33 8.12 -3.91
CA ALA A 67 -13.04 6.93 -3.10
C ALA A 67 -11.89 6.09 -3.67
N ARG A 68 -11.84 5.93 -5.00
CA ARG A 68 -10.78 5.20 -5.70
C ARG A 68 -9.43 5.87 -5.50
N LEU A 69 -9.37 7.19 -5.70
CA LEU A 69 -8.16 8.00 -5.51
C LEU A 69 -7.65 7.97 -4.07
N ASN A 70 -8.55 8.01 -3.08
CA ASN A 70 -8.16 7.89 -1.68
C ASN A 70 -7.57 6.51 -1.35
N GLU A 71 -8.12 5.43 -1.91
CA GLU A 71 -7.56 4.08 -1.72
C GLU A 71 -6.21 3.94 -2.44
N GLU A 72 -6.05 4.54 -3.62
CA GLU A 72 -4.77 4.59 -4.34
C GLU A 72 -3.68 5.31 -3.51
N ARG A 73 -4.01 6.50 -2.95
CA ARG A 73 -3.09 7.24 -2.06
C ARG A 73 -2.70 6.42 -0.84
N ARG A 74 -3.68 5.82 -0.15
CA ARG A 74 -3.42 4.98 1.02
C ARG A 74 -2.48 3.82 0.72
N LEU A 75 -2.59 3.20 -0.47
CA LEU A 75 -1.68 2.12 -0.86
C LEU A 75 -0.29 2.62 -1.20
N LYS A 76 -0.17 3.85 -1.72
CA LYS A 76 1.13 4.49 -1.97
C LYS A 76 1.82 4.82 -0.65
N ASP A 77 1.13 5.48 0.26
CA ASP A 77 1.67 5.88 1.57
C ASP A 77 2.17 4.66 2.35
N LYS A 78 1.40 3.56 2.35
CA LYS A 78 1.82 2.29 2.97
C LYS A 78 3.08 1.69 2.35
N ARG A 79 3.23 1.78 1.03
CA ARG A 79 4.42 1.25 0.35
C ARG A 79 5.66 2.08 0.69
N GLU A 80 5.51 3.39 0.74
CA GLU A 80 6.58 4.31 1.13
C GLU A 80 7.01 4.04 2.59
N GLU A 81 6.05 3.87 3.51
CA GLU A 81 6.32 3.53 4.91
C GLU A 81 7.04 2.16 5.05
N GLU A 82 6.57 1.12 4.32
CA GLU A 82 7.21 -0.19 4.30
C GLU A 82 8.64 -0.13 3.72
N GLU A 83 8.88 0.67 2.68
CA GLU A 83 10.20 0.88 2.09
C GLU A 83 11.15 1.57 3.07
N GLU A 84 10.70 2.65 3.73
CA GLU A 84 11.50 3.33 4.77
C GLU A 84 11.85 2.41 5.94
N GLU A 85 10.90 1.61 6.41
CA GLU A 85 11.16 0.64 7.49
C GLU A 85 12.18 -0.41 7.07
N LEU A 86 12.08 -0.91 5.83
CA LEU A 86 13.04 -1.87 5.29
C LEU A 86 14.43 -1.26 5.16
N GLU A 87 14.53 0.01 4.76
CA GLU A 87 15.79 0.74 4.68
C GLU A 87 16.41 0.94 6.07
N LYS A 88 15.65 1.44 7.05
CA LYS A 88 16.09 1.56 8.46
C LYS A 88 16.57 0.22 9.01
N ARG A 89 15.86 -0.87 8.73
CA ARG A 89 16.28 -2.23 9.14
C ARG A 89 17.58 -2.68 8.47
N ARG A 90 17.79 -2.32 7.20
CA ARG A 90 19.04 -2.63 6.48
C ARG A 90 20.20 -1.83 7.05
N GLU A 91 20.00 -0.54 7.31
CA GLU A 91 21.00 0.34 7.92
C GLU A 91 21.42 -0.16 9.30
N LEU A 92 20.46 -0.49 10.18
CA LEU A 92 20.73 -1.07 11.50
C LEU A 92 21.52 -2.39 11.42
N ARG A 93 21.24 -3.23 10.41
CA ARG A 93 22.03 -4.47 10.19
C ARG A 93 23.46 -4.16 9.77
N ILE A 94 23.66 -3.16 8.91
CA ILE A 94 25.00 -2.73 8.46
C ILE A 94 25.77 -2.13 9.63
N GLU A 95 25.13 -1.28 10.43
CA GLU A 95 25.73 -0.66 11.61
C GLU A 95 26.17 -1.70 12.65
N ARG A 96 25.28 -2.64 13.02
CA ARG A 96 25.64 -3.76 13.92
C ARG A 96 26.78 -4.62 13.37
N ARG A 97 26.89 -4.77 12.05
CA ARG A 97 28.03 -5.47 11.43
C ARG A 97 29.32 -4.67 11.60
N ARG A 98 29.29 -3.37 11.29
CA ARG A 98 30.44 -2.46 11.49
C ARG A 98 30.88 -2.41 12.95
N GLU A 99 29.95 -2.42 13.90
CA GLU A 99 30.25 -2.44 15.33
C GLU A 99 30.94 -3.73 15.76
N ARG A 100 30.42 -4.90 15.35
CA ARG A 100 31.08 -6.19 15.60
C ARG A 100 32.48 -6.25 14.98
N ASP A 101 32.66 -5.70 13.78
CA ASP A 101 33.98 -5.66 13.14
C ASP A 101 34.95 -4.72 13.89
N LYS A 102 34.46 -3.57 14.39
CA LYS A 102 35.25 -2.68 15.27
C LYS A 102 35.62 -3.38 16.59
N GLU A 103 34.70 -4.10 17.20
CA GLU A 103 34.94 -4.86 18.43
C GLU A 103 35.97 -5.98 18.22
N ARG A 104 35.85 -6.74 17.13
CA ARG A 104 36.86 -7.75 16.73
C ARG A 104 38.24 -7.13 16.58
N ARG A 105 38.34 -5.97 15.92
CA ARG A 105 39.60 -5.22 15.78
C ARG A 105 40.16 -4.75 17.13
N ARG A 106 39.31 -4.30 18.06
CA ARG A 106 39.73 -3.93 19.43
C ARG A 106 40.26 -5.13 20.20
N ARG A 107 39.57 -6.27 20.17
CA ARG A 107 40.03 -7.51 20.82
C ARG A 107 41.34 -8.04 20.24
N ALA A 108 41.51 -7.99 18.91
CA ALA A 108 42.76 -8.37 18.26
C ALA A 108 43.93 -7.49 18.73
N ARG A 109 43.74 -6.17 18.81
CA ARG A 109 44.77 -5.24 19.32
C ARG A 109 45.06 -5.42 20.82
N GLY A 110 44.04 -5.75 21.62
CA GLY A 110 44.21 -6.08 23.04
C GLY A 110 44.93 -7.42 23.27
N ALA A 111 44.81 -8.37 22.33
CA ALA A 111 45.56 -9.62 22.35
C ALA A 111 47.02 -9.45 21.89
N GLU A 112 47.33 -8.44 21.07
CA GLU A 112 48.70 -8.11 20.65
C GLU A 112 49.45 -7.20 21.65
N GLY A 113 48.75 -6.54 22.57
CA GLY A 113 49.32 -5.68 23.62
C GLY A 113 49.40 -6.32 25.02
N GLY A 114 49.10 -7.62 25.14
CA GLY A 114 49.28 -8.37 26.37
C GLY A 114 50.73 -8.84 26.51
N GLU A 115 51.60 -8.01 27.09
CA GLU A 115 52.81 -8.50 27.73
C GLU A 115 52.44 -9.55 28.77
N GLY A 116 53.15 -10.68 28.73
CA GLY A 116 52.77 -11.91 29.41
C GLY A 116 52.81 -11.80 30.94
N GLU A 117 51.71 -12.20 31.57
CA GLU A 117 51.79 -12.87 32.87
C GLU A 117 51.94 -14.37 32.62
N GLU A 118 53.04 -14.91 33.14
CA GLU A 118 53.40 -16.31 33.09
C GLU A 118 52.24 -17.23 33.50
N PRO A 119 52.02 -18.38 32.81
CA PRO A 119 51.17 -19.42 33.36
C PRO A 119 51.89 -20.04 34.56
N GLU A 120 51.56 -19.56 35.75
CA GLU A 120 51.97 -20.17 37.00
C GLU A 120 51.54 -21.65 37.00
N LYS A 121 52.53 -22.52 37.11
CA LYS A 121 52.40 -23.98 37.03
C LYS A 121 51.37 -24.49 38.04
N ARG A 122 50.13 -24.73 37.60
CA ARG A 122 49.18 -25.58 38.34
C ARG A 122 49.75 -27.00 38.39
N LYS A 123 50.31 -27.34 39.55
CA LYS A 123 50.78 -28.68 39.90
C LYS A 123 49.66 -29.69 39.63
N LYS A 124 49.95 -30.66 38.77
CA LYS A 124 49.20 -31.91 38.67
C LYS A 124 49.14 -32.57 40.04
N LYS A 125 47.96 -32.71 40.61
CA LYS A 125 47.65 -33.73 41.63
C LYS A 125 46.34 -34.42 41.24
N GLY A 126 46.47 -35.70 40.89
CA GLY A 126 45.45 -36.77 40.75
C GLY A 126 44.24 -36.45 39.89
N PHE A 127 43.95 -37.08 38.74
CA PHE A 127 43.93 -38.50 38.40
C PHE A 127 43.55 -39.44 39.55
N LEU A 128 42.51 -40.24 39.29
CA LEU A 128 41.68 -41.04 40.21
C LEU A 128 40.60 -40.23 40.95
N SER A 129 39.32 -40.56 40.91
CA SER A 129 38.63 -41.71 40.33
C SER A 129 37.12 -41.55 40.59
N PHE A 130 36.31 -42.05 39.66
CA PHE A 130 35.09 -42.84 39.91
C PHE A 130 33.74 -42.22 40.36
N LEU A 131 32.69 -42.81 39.73
CA LEU A 131 31.26 -42.94 40.08
C LEU A 131 30.33 -41.84 39.54
N PHE A 132 29.41 -42.02 38.58
CA PHE A 132 28.73 -43.18 37.99
C PHE A 132 28.44 -44.35 38.92
N GLY A 133 27.30 -44.28 39.61
CA GLY A 133 26.78 -45.38 40.41
C GLY A 133 25.35 -45.15 40.88
N ARG A 134 24.41 -45.40 39.95
CA ARG A 134 23.12 -46.07 40.16
C ARG A 134 22.02 -45.40 40.98
#